data_AF-A0A350PF63-F1
#
_entry.id   AF-A0A350PF63-F1
#
_cell.length_a   1.000
_cell.length_b   1.000
_cell.length_c   1.000
_cell.angle_alpha   90.00
_cell.angle_beta   90.00
_cell.angle_gamma   90.00
#
_symmetry.space_group_name_H-M   'P 1'
#
loop_
_entity.id
_entity.type
_entity.pdbx_description
1 polymer ?
#
loop_
_entity_poly.entity_id
_entity_poly.type
_entity_poly.pdbx_seq_one_letter_code
_entity_poly.pdbx_strand_id
1 'polypeptide(L)' 'MSRVGISPALPLAYTKEDGPYGLNKTIRDSIQQNFKNILLTSKGERVMLPNFGVGLRSFLFSNFTPSLLERIRAEINKQA' A
#
# COMPACT_ATOMS: atom_id res chain seq x y z
N MET A 1 -4.82 -27.49 10.02
CA MET A 1 -5.09 -26.09 9.58
C MET A 1 -4.11 -25.74 8.47
N SER A 2 -4.60 -25.20 7.35
CA SER A 2 -3.78 -24.97 6.15
C SER A 2 -2.72 -23.89 6.41
N ARG A 3 -1.45 -24.28 6.27
CA ARG A 3 -0.27 -23.39 6.37
C ARG A 3 -0.06 -22.50 5.13
N VAL A 4 -0.96 -22.58 4.15
CA VAL A 4 -0.82 -21.86 2.89
C VAL A 4 -1.47 -20.49 3.01
N GLY A 5 -0.66 -19.43 2.90
CA GLY A 5 -1.11 -18.05 2.74
C GLY A 5 -0.63 -17.49 1.41
N ILE A 6 -1.26 -16.41 0.96
CA ILE A 6 -0.97 -15.79 -0.36
C ILE A 6 0.19 -14.81 -0.26
N SER A 7 0.25 -14.06 0.85
CA SER A 7 1.32 -13.10 1.12
C SER A 7 1.48 -12.89 2.64
N PRO A 8 2.63 -12.39 3.12
CA PRO A 8 2.78 -11.98 4.51
C PRO A 8 1.84 -10.82 4.86
N ALA A 9 1.22 -10.88 6.03
CA ALA A 9 0.45 -9.79 6.59
C ALA A 9 1.38 -8.70 7.12
N LEU A 10 1.05 -7.44 6.85
CA LEU A 10 1.77 -6.26 7.36
C LEU A 10 0.92 -5.56 8.42
N PRO A 11 1.54 -5.08 9.53
CA PRO A 11 2.97 -5.18 9.86
C PRO A 11 3.40 -6.62 10.19
N LEU A 12 4.67 -6.94 9.95
CA LEU A 12 5.22 -8.27 10.24
C LEU A 12 5.17 -8.51 11.75
N ALA A 13 4.40 -9.51 12.16
CA ALA A 13 4.27 -9.94 13.54
C ALA A 13 4.27 -11.45 13.63
N TYR A 14 4.88 -11.98 14.68
CA TYR A 14 4.87 -13.41 14.99
C TYR A 14 3.47 -13.86 15.38
N THR A 15 3.00 -14.95 14.79
CA THR A 15 1.70 -15.55 15.11
C THR A 15 1.91 -17.03 15.44
N LYS A 16 1.09 -17.62 16.30
CA LYS A 16 1.21 -19.06 16.62
C LYS A 16 0.55 -19.92 15.55
N GLU A 17 -0.33 -19.31 14.77
CA GLU A 17 -1.23 -19.94 13.81
C GLU A 17 -0.54 -20.21 12.46
N ASP A 18 0.26 -19.24 11.98
CA ASP A 18 0.79 -19.24 10.62
C ASP A 18 2.32 -19.45 10.54
N GLY A 19 2.98 -19.54 11.69
CA GLY A 19 4.44 -19.64 11.80
C GLY A 19 5.08 -18.29 12.11
N PRO A 20 6.28 -17.98 11.60
CA PRO A 20 7.03 -16.79 12.05
C PRO A 20 6.35 -15.47 11.71
N TYR A 21 5.43 -15.43 10.73
CA TYR A 21 4.70 -14.23 10.35
C TYR A 21 3.22 -14.57 10.09
N GLY A 22 2.32 -13.65 10.46
CA GLY A 22 0.93 -13.71 10.02
C GLY A 22 0.81 -13.67 8.50
N LEU A 23 -0.17 -14.38 7.93
CA LEU A 23 -0.35 -14.46 6.48
C LEU A 23 -1.73 -13.95 6.06
N ASN A 24 -1.78 -13.22 4.93
CA ASN A 24 -3.03 -12.94 4.23
C ASN A 24 -3.56 -14.24 3.62
N LYS A 25 -4.75 -14.65 4.06
CA LYS A 25 -5.37 -15.91 3.67
C LYS A 25 -6.24 -15.78 2.43
N THR A 26 -6.78 -14.60 2.16
CA THR A 26 -7.62 -14.35 1.00
C THR A 26 -6.96 -13.37 0.02
N ILE A 27 -7.32 -13.49 -1.26
CA ILE A 27 -6.86 -12.55 -2.31
C ILE A 27 -7.33 -11.14 -1.96
N ARG A 28 -8.54 -11.01 -1.38
CA ARG A 28 -9.09 -9.72 -0.94
C ARG A 28 -8.17 -9.04 0.07
N ASP A 29 -7.69 -9.76 1.09
CA ASP A 29 -6.80 -9.19 2.11
C ASP A 29 -5.47 -8.74 1.48
N SER A 30 -4.91 -9.57 0.60
CA SER A 30 -3.67 -9.22 -0.11
C SER A 30 -3.83 -7.99 -1.02
N ILE A 31 -4.97 -7.85 -1.72
CA ILE A 31 -5.27 -6.67 -2.55
C ILE A 31 -5.37 -5.43 -1.67
N GLN A 32 -6.13 -5.49 -0.57
CA GLN A 32 -6.29 -4.36 0.34
C GLN A 32 -4.95 -3.90 0.93
N GLN A 33 -4.11 -4.84 1.36
CA GLN A 33 -2.78 -4.54 1.87
C GLN A 33 -1.89 -3.90 0.80
N ASN A 34 -1.83 -4.49 -0.40
CA ASN A 34 -1.00 -3.98 -1.49
C ASN A 34 -1.45 -2.58 -1.93
N PHE A 35 -2.76 -2.33 -1.96
CA PHE A 35 -3.31 -1.02 -2.27
C PHE A 35 -2.90 0.03 -1.23
N LYS A 36 -3.00 -0.28 0.07
CA LYS A 36 -2.49 0.60 1.14
C LYS A 36 -1.02 0.91 0.96
N ASN A 37 -0.20 -0.08 0.61
CA ASN A 37 1.23 0.13 0.38
C ASN A 37 1.49 1.10 -0.77
N ILE A 38 0.77 0.99 -1.89
CA ILE A 38 0.90 1.92 -3.03
C ILE A 38 0.58 3.36 -2.60
N LEU A 39 -0.51 3.56 -1.86
CA LEU A 39 -0.93 4.89 -1.38
C LEU A 39 0.07 5.52 -0.40
N LEU A 40 0.68 4.71 0.45
CA LEU A 40 1.60 5.16 1.50
C LEU A 40 3.04 5.35 1.02
N THR A 41 3.37 4.81 -0.16
CA THR A 41 4.71 4.91 -0.75
C THR A 41 4.86 6.19 -1.57
N SER A 42 5.99 6.87 -1.42
CA SER A 42 6.37 8.00 -2.26
C SER A 42 7.25 7.58 -3.43
N LYS A 43 7.15 8.28 -4.55
CA LYS A 43 8.00 8.08 -5.73
C LYS A 43 9.47 8.23 -5.32
N GLY A 44 10.30 7.25 -5.69
CA GLY A 44 11.71 7.17 -5.31
C GLY A 44 12.01 6.33 -4.06
N GLU A 45 11.01 5.95 -3.25
CA GLU A 45 11.24 5.12 -2.06
C GLU A 45 11.58 3.66 -2.41
N ARG A 46 11.04 3.13 -3.52
CA ARG A 46 11.37 1.76 -3.97
C ARG A 46 12.61 1.76 -4.85
N VAL A 47 13.63 1.07 -4.36
CA VAL A 47 14.87 0.80 -5.11
C VAL A 47 14.53 0.12 -6.45
N MET A 48 15.15 0.58 -7.53
CA MET A 48 14.89 0.19 -8.94
C MET A 48 13.52 0.60 -9.52
N LEU A 49 12.61 1.20 -8.74
CA LEU A 49 11.28 1.62 -9.20
C LEU A 49 11.02 3.08 -8.80
N PRO A 50 11.70 4.06 -9.44
CA PRO A 50 11.62 5.47 -9.04
C PRO A 50 10.21 6.06 -9.21
N ASN A 51 9.40 5.53 -10.12
CA ASN A 51 8.07 6.04 -10.42
C ASN A 51 6.94 5.36 -9.61
N PHE A 52 7.25 4.39 -8.77
CA PHE A 52 6.24 3.64 -7.99
C PHE A 52 5.77 4.44 -6.77
N GLY A 53 4.46 4.43 -6.54
CA GLY A 53 3.81 5.07 -5.39
C GLY A 53 3.11 6.38 -5.76
N VAL A 54 2.18 6.79 -4.90
CA VAL A 54 1.37 8.00 -5.12
C VAL A 54 2.06 9.24 -4.55
N GLY A 55 2.80 9.11 -3.44
CA GLY A 55 3.42 10.24 -2.76
C GLY A 55 2.40 11.19 -2.11
N LEU A 56 1.32 10.64 -1.54
CA LEU A 56 0.24 11.44 -0.91
C LEU A 56 0.75 12.40 0.17
N ARG A 57 1.84 12.05 0.86
CA ARG A 57 2.47 12.88 1.89
C ARG A 57 2.92 14.25 1.36
N SER A 58 3.23 14.37 0.07
CA SER A 58 3.63 15.63 -0.57
C SER A 58 2.50 16.68 -0.62
N PHE A 59 1.24 16.24 -0.51
CA PHE A 59 0.09 17.14 -0.47
C PHE A 59 -0.25 17.64 0.93
N LEU A 60 0.38 17.09 1.98
CA LEU A 60 0.17 17.57 3.35
C LEU A 60 0.55 19.05 3.44
N PHE A 61 -0.26 19.82 4.17
CA PHE A 61 -0.12 21.28 4.31
C PHE A 61 -0.27 22.10 3.01
N SER A 62 -0.69 21.48 1.90
CA SER A 62 -1.17 22.22 0.73
C SER A 62 -2.50 22.90 1.03
N ASN A 63 -2.77 24.04 0.38
CA ASN A 63 -4.08 24.68 0.46
C ASN A 63 -5.18 23.77 -0.10
N PHE A 64 -6.23 23.52 0.68
CA PHE A 64 -7.32 22.65 0.27
C PHE A 64 -8.25 23.35 -0.73
N THR A 65 -8.11 22.98 -2.01
CA THR A 65 -8.94 23.47 -3.11
C THR A 65 -9.55 22.30 -3.89
N PRO A 66 -10.66 22.50 -4.62
CA PRO A 66 -11.20 21.48 -5.52
C PRO A 66 -10.16 20.97 -6.53
N SER A 67 -9.30 21.88 -7.04
CA SER A 67 -8.22 21.50 -7.95
C SER A 67 -7.15 20.61 -7.31
N LEU A 68 -6.85 20.79 -6.01
CA LEU A 68 -5.97 19.89 -5.27
C LEU A 68 -6.57 18.48 -5.19
N LEU A 69 -7.87 18.37 -4.90
CA LEU A 69 -8.56 17.08 -4.82
C LEU A 69 -8.53 16.34 -6.16
N GLU A 70 -8.78 17.05 -7.27
CA GLU A 70 -8.68 16.46 -8.62
C GLU A 70 -7.26 15.99 -8.93
N ARG A 71 -6.24 16.75 -8.52
CA ARG A 71 -4.84 16.34 -8.67
C ARG A 71 -4.53 15.08 -7.86
N ILE A 72 -5.01 14.97 -6.61
CA ILE A 72 -4.84 13.77 -5.79
C ILE A 72 -5.51 12.56 -6.47
N ARG A 73 -6.74 12.71 -6.96
CA ARG A 73 -7.45 11.64 -7.69
C ARG A 73 -6.68 11.21 -8.93
N ALA A 74 -6.16 12.16 -9.70
CA ALA A 74 -5.36 11.87 -10.88
C ALA A 74 -4.07 11.09 -10.54
N GLU A 75 -3.36 11.45 -9.47
CA GLU A 75 -2.17 10.71 -9.04
C GLU A 75 -2.48 9.29 -8.53
N ILE A 76 -3.61 9.09 -7.84
CA ILE A 76 -4.05 7.75 -7.41
C ILE A 76 -4.38 6.88 -8.64
N ASN A 77 -5.15 7.41 -9.58
CA ASN A 77 -5.58 6.67 -10.77
C ASN A 77 -4.42 6.34 -11.73
N LYS A 78 -3.31 7.09 -11.72
CA LYS A 78 -2.11 6.78 -12.51
C LYS A 78 -1.38 5.51 -12.07
N GLN A 79 -1.63 5.02 -10.85
CA GLN A 79 -0.98 3.84 -10.29
C GLN A 79 -1.85 2.57 -10.40
N ALA A 80 -3.08 2.69 -10.91
CA ALA A 80 -3.97 1.58 -11.24
C ALA A 80 -3.73 1.09 -12.66
#